data_AF-A0A7T3ES82-F1
#
_entry.id   AF-A0A7T3ES82-F1
#
_cell.length_a   1.000
_cell.length_b   1.000
_cell.length_c   1.000
_cell.angle_alpha   90.00
_cell.angle_beta   90.00
_cell.angle_gamma   90.00
#
_symmetry.space_group_name_H-M   'P 1'
#
loop_
_entity.id
_entity.type
_entity.pdbx_description
1 polymer ?
#
loop_
_entity_poly.entity_id
_entity_poly.type
_entity_poly.pdbx_seq_one_letter_code
_entity_poly.pdbx_strand_id
1 'polypeptide(L)'
;MDNKTKLRLGGLILLTTAVLSLIIVLIVDSWPLAILLAAIIVAAAAGGFVWTSRRQQRLFIERLKKFDIDPEKGKVNEANLRRMYHSGGQYQKDAVTLICLSQKCSVDEAHAMFKKRPSRQEINQMAAKQSRGQKRPHR
;
A
#
# COMPACT_ATOMS: atom_id res chain seq x y z
N MET A 1 -2.85 -6.77 11.70
CA MET A 1 -4.05 -5.97 12.03
C MET A 1 -4.42 -6.28 13.46
N ASP A 2 -4.25 -5.29 14.36
CA ASP A 2 -4.45 -5.47 15.79
C ASP A 2 -5.88 -5.85 16.15
N ASN A 3 -6.07 -6.59 17.25
CA ASN A 3 -7.40 -7.02 17.72
C ASN A 3 -8.33 -5.83 17.98
N LYS A 4 -7.78 -4.70 18.44
CA LYS A 4 -8.51 -3.44 18.63
C LYS A 4 -9.08 -2.90 17.31
N THR A 5 -8.34 -3.05 16.21
CA THR A 5 -8.74 -2.61 14.87
C THR A 5 -9.83 -3.53 14.30
N LYS A 6 -9.72 -4.84 14.53
CA LYS A 6 -10.76 -5.82 14.17
C LYS A 6 -12.09 -5.53 14.88
N LEU A 7 -12.04 -5.26 16.18
CA LEU A 7 -13.22 -4.90 16.99
C LEU A 7 -13.86 -3.60 16.51
N ARG A 8 -13.06 -2.57 16.21
CA ARG A 8 -13.57 -1.32 15.66
C ARG A 8 -14.22 -1.51 14.29
N LEU A 9 -13.58 -2.24 13.37
CA LEU A 9 -14.17 -2.54 12.06
C LEU A 9 -15.46 -3.35 12.20
N GLY A 10 -15.46 -4.40 13.03
CA GLY A 10 -16.63 -5.24 13.25
C GLY A 10 -17.81 -4.44 13.83
N GLY A 11 -17.54 -3.58 14.81
CA GLY A 11 -18.56 -2.68 15.36
C GLY A 11 -19.09 -1.68 14.32
N LEU A 12 -18.21 -1.12 13.49
CA LEU A 12 -18.60 -0.17 12.44
C LEU A 12 -19.45 -0.86 11.36
N ILE A 13 -19.09 -2.09 10.96
CA ILE A 13 -19.86 -2.90 10.01
C ILE A 13 -21.25 -3.21 10.58
N LEU A 14 -21.35 -3.61 11.85
CA LEU A 14 -22.63 -3.85 12.52
C LEU A 14 -23.51 -2.60 12.54
N LEU A 15 -22.95 -1.45 12.95
CA LEU A 15 -23.66 -0.17 12.95
C LEU A 15 -24.14 0.21 11.56
N THR A 16 -23.27 0.10 10.57
CA THR A 16 -23.60 0.45 9.18
C THR A 16 -24.72 -0.45 8.66
N THR A 17 -24.65 -1.76 8.92
CA THR A 17 -25.67 -2.72 8.49
C THR A 17 -27.03 -2.44 9.17
N ALA A 18 -27.03 -2.10 10.46
CA ALA A 18 -28.25 -1.78 11.22
C ALA A 18 -28.90 -0.47 10.74
N VAL A 19 -28.12 0.56 10.44
CA VAL A 19 -28.65 1.81 9.86
C VAL A 19 -29.22 1.55 8.46
N LEU A 20 -28.51 0.75 7.65
CA LEU A 20 -28.96 0.43 6.30
C LEU A 20 -30.25 -0.40 6.30
N SER A 21 -30.38 -1.37 7.22
CA SER A 21 -31.58 -2.18 7.34
C SER A 21 -32.78 -1.33 7.74
N LEU A 22 -32.62 -0.39 8.68
CA LEU A 22 -33.70 0.54 9.06
C LEU A 22 -34.18 1.38 7.88
N ILE A 23 -33.27 1.85 7.02
CA ILE A 23 -33.63 2.61 5.82
C ILE A 23 -34.39 1.71 4.82
N ILE A 24 -33.93 0.48 4.62
CA ILE A 24 -34.54 -0.45 3.65
C ILE A 24 -35.91 -0.94 4.13
N VAL A 25 -36.13 -1.09 5.45
CA VAL A 25 -37.44 -1.45 6.00
C VAL A 25 -38.52 -0.45 5.58
N LEU A 26 -38.20 0.85 5.49
CA LEU A 26 -39.14 1.89 5.07
C LEU A 26 -39.62 1.72 3.61
N ILE A 27 -38.92 0.93 2.80
CA ILE A 27 -39.22 0.70 1.37
C ILE A 27 -39.87 -0.67 1.16
N VAL A 28 -39.35 -1.69 1.83
CA VAL A 28 -39.70 -3.11 1.59
C VAL A 28 -40.78 -3.61 2.55
N ASP A 29 -41.11 -2.80 3.57
CA ASP A 29 -42.16 -3.01 4.59
C ASP A 29 -42.12 -4.39 5.28
N SER A 30 -40.96 -5.03 5.21
CA SER A 30 -40.71 -6.36 5.77
C SER A 30 -39.30 -6.43 6.34
N TRP A 31 -39.26 -6.55 7.66
CA TRP A 31 -38.05 -6.65 8.46
C TRP A 31 -37.03 -7.72 7.99
N PRO A 32 -37.44 -8.98 7.71
CA PRO A 32 -36.47 -10.00 7.31
C PRO A 32 -35.83 -9.72 5.94
N LEU A 33 -36.62 -9.22 4.98
CA LEU A 33 -36.12 -8.86 3.64
C LEU A 33 -35.16 -7.67 3.69
N ALA A 34 -35.45 -6.67 4.51
CA ALA A 34 -34.57 -5.50 4.65
C ALA A 34 -33.21 -5.84 5.27
N ILE A 35 -33.17 -6.72 6.28
CA ILE A 35 -31.92 -7.19 6.88
C ILE A 35 -31.10 -7.98 5.85
N LEU A 36 -31.75 -8.86 5.08
CA LEU A 36 -31.08 -9.66 4.06
C LEU A 36 -30.46 -8.78 2.97
N LEU A 37 -31.19 -7.77 2.48
CA LEU A 37 -30.69 -6.82 1.49
C LEU A 37 -29.53 -5.97 2.04
N ALA A 38 -29.65 -5.47 3.27
CA ALA A 38 -28.58 -4.72 3.92
C ALA A 38 -27.29 -5.54 4.03
N ALA A 39 -27.39 -6.81 4.45
CA ALA A 39 -26.26 -7.71 4.54
C ALA A 39 -25.59 -7.96 3.18
N ILE A 40 -26.38 -8.14 2.11
CA ILE A 40 -25.86 -8.33 0.75
C ILE A 40 -25.10 -7.08 0.28
N ILE A 41 -25.66 -5.88 0.50
CA ILE A 41 -25.02 -4.62 0.08
C ILE A 41 -23.69 -4.43 0.81
N VAL A 42 -23.66 -4.65 2.12
CA VAL A 42 -22.44 -4.51 2.93
C VAL A 42 -21.39 -5.54 2.52
N ALA A 43 -21.79 -6.79 2.27
CA ALA A 43 -20.89 -7.83 1.77
C ALA A 43 -20.34 -7.50 0.39
N ALA A 44 -21.17 -6.99 -0.53
CA ALA A 44 -20.74 -6.58 -1.86
C ALA A 44 -19.77 -5.39 -1.81
N ALA A 45 -20.03 -4.40 -0.96
CA ALA A 45 -19.14 -3.25 -0.76
C ALA A 45 -17.79 -3.67 -0.17
N ALA A 46 -17.80 -4.52 0.86
CA ALA A 46 -16.58 -5.05 1.46
C ALA A 46 -15.78 -5.90 0.47
N GLY A 47 -16.46 -6.77 -0.29
CA GLY A 47 -15.85 -7.58 -1.35
C GLY A 47 -15.24 -6.74 -2.46
N GLY A 48 -15.96 -5.70 -2.91
CA GLY A 48 -15.48 -4.73 -3.89
C GLY A 48 -14.21 -4.01 -3.42
N PHE A 49 -14.21 -3.52 -2.17
CA PHE A 49 -13.06 -2.84 -1.59
C PHE A 49 -11.82 -3.74 -1.48
N VAL A 50 -12.01 -5.00 -1.07
CA VAL A 50 -10.92 -5.99 -1.01
C VAL A 50 -10.37 -6.28 -2.41
N TRP A 51 -11.24 -6.41 -3.41
CA TRP A 51 -10.83 -6.66 -4.78
C TRP A 51 -10.06 -5.48 -5.38
N THR A 52 -10.55 -4.24 -5.22
CA THR A 52 -9.85 -3.04 -5.69
C THR A 52 -8.52 -2.87 -5.00
N SER A 53 -8.46 -3.11 -3.69
CA SER A 53 -7.22 -3.05 -2.90
C SER A 53 -6.19 -4.05 -3.40
N ARG A 54 -6.56 -5.32 -3.58
CA ARG A 54 -5.67 -6.35 -4.14
C ARG A 54 -5.20 -6.00 -5.55
N ARG A 55 -6.07 -5.42 -6.38
CA ARG A 55 -5.70 -5.00 -7.74
C ARG A 55 -4.68 -3.85 -7.71
N GLN A 56 -4.86 -2.87 -6.83
CA GLN A 56 -3.88 -1.80 -6.66
C GLN A 56 -2.53 -2.30 -6.15
N GLN A 57 -2.53 -3.27 -5.23
CA GLN A 57 -1.29 -3.91 -4.77
C GLN A 57 -0.53 -4.60 -5.90
N ARG A 58 -1.22 -5.33 -6.80
CA ARG A 58 -0.56 -5.95 -7.96
C ARG A 58 0.08 -4.91 -8.87
N LEU A 59 -0.66 -3.85 -9.20
CA LEU A 59 -0.14 -2.76 -10.04
C LEU A 59 1.04 -2.03 -9.38
N PHE A 60 1.03 -1.88 -8.06
CA PHE A 60 2.14 -1.33 -7.30
C PHE A 60 3.38 -2.23 -7.39
N ILE A 61 3.22 -3.54 -7.17
CA ILE A 61 4.32 -4.52 -7.30
C ILE A 61 4.88 -4.54 -8.73
N GLU A 62 4.04 -4.49 -9.76
CA GLU A 62 4.48 -4.39 -11.15
C GLU A 62 5.28 -3.11 -11.41
N ARG A 63 4.85 -1.97 -10.86
CA ARG A 63 5.61 -0.72 -10.94
C ARG A 63 6.95 -0.81 -10.23
N LEU A 64 7.02 -1.47 -9.07
CA LEU A 64 8.28 -1.71 -8.35
C LEU A 64 9.23 -2.62 -9.13
N LYS A 65 8.72 -3.68 -9.77
CA LYS A 65 9.51 -4.60 -10.61
C LYS A 65 10.20 -3.87 -11.77
N LYS A 66 9.60 -2.82 -12.34
CA LYS A 66 10.25 -2.00 -13.40
C LYS A 66 11.56 -1.36 -12.93
N PHE A 67 11.73 -1.13 -11.63
CA PHE A 67 12.94 -0.55 -11.05
C PHE A 67 13.84 -1.59 -10.37
N ASP A 68 13.62 -2.90 -10.60
CA ASP A 68 14.33 -3.99 -9.90
C ASP A 68 14.21 -3.84 -8.36
N ILE A 69 13.00 -3.49 -7.90
CA ILE A 69 12.67 -3.41 -6.48
C ILE A 69 11.71 -4.55 -6.17
N ASP A 70 12.17 -5.53 -5.40
CA ASP A 70 11.35 -6.65 -4.95
C ASP A 70 11.26 -6.63 -3.42
N PRO A 71 10.16 -6.11 -2.84
CA PRO A 71 10.01 -6.01 -1.39
C PRO A 71 9.88 -7.39 -0.72
N GLU A 72 9.40 -8.42 -1.44
CA GLU A 72 9.22 -9.77 -0.90
C GLU A 72 10.56 -10.53 -0.84
N LYS A 73 11.45 -10.28 -1.80
CA LYS A 73 12.79 -10.90 -1.85
C LYS A 73 13.87 -10.06 -1.17
N GLY A 74 13.51 -8.97 -0.50
CA GLY A 74 14.44 -8.06 0.15
C GLY A 74 15.35 -7.27 -0.80
N LYS A 75 15.04 -7.24 -2.12
CA LYS A 75 15.80 -6.48 -3.12
C LYS A 75 15.34 -5.03 -3.16
N VAL A 76 15.33 -4.35 -2.01
CA VAL A 76 15.02 -2.92 -1.94
C VAL A 76 16.34 -2.17 -1.92
N ASN A 77 16.73 -1.66 -3.09
CA ASN A 77 17.97 -0.89 -3.22
C ASN A 77 17.69 0.61 -3.18
N GLU A 78 18.39 1.33 -2.32
CA GLU A 78 18.27 2.79 -2.18
C GLU A 78 18.53 3.54 -3.49
N ALA A 79 19.48 3.05 -4.31
CA ALA A 79 19.76 3.64 -5.62
C ALA A 79 18.58 3.50 -6.61
N ASN A 80 17.89 2.35 -6.58
CA ASN A 80 16.74 2.09 -7.46
C ASN A 80 15.50 2.86 -6.97
N LEU A 81 15.28 2.91 -5.66
CA LEU A 81 14.27 3.76 -5.01
C LEU A 81 14.44 5.23 -5.41
N ARG A 82 15.68 5.72 -5.44
CA ARG A 82 15.99 7.09 -5.83
C ARG A 82 15.73 7.36 -7.32
N ARG A 83 16.05 6.41 -8.21
CA ARG A 83 15.65 6.49 -9.63
C ARG A 83 14.14 6.53 -9.78
N MET A 84 13.43 5.72 -9.01
CA MET A 84 11.97 5.69 -8.98
C MET A 84 11.40 7.03 -8.49
N TYR A 85 11.98 7.62 -7.46
CA TYR A 85 11.62 8.96 -6.96
C TYR A 85 11.76 10.04 -8.04
N HIS A 86 12.88 10.05 -8.76
CA HIS A 86 13.16 11.05 -9.79
C HIS A 86 12.39 10.82 -11.10
N SER A 87 11.79 9.65 -11.31
CA SER A 87 10.92 9.41 -12.48
C SER A 87 9.58 10.16 -12.41
N GLY A 88 9.22 10.69 -11.25
CA GLY A 88 8.06 11.57 -11.07
C GLY A 88 6.71 10.85 -11.09
N GLY A 89 5.63 11.61 -10.90
CA GLY A 89 4.26 11.11 -10.94
C GLY A 89 3.94 10.05 -9.87
N GLN A 90 3.33 8.94 -10.27
CA GLN A 90 2.93 7.87 -9.35
C GLN A 90 4.13 7.16 -8.72
N TYR A 91 5.25 7.05 -9.44
CA TYR A 91 6.48 6.40 -8.97
C TYR A 91 7.14 7.14 -7.81
N GLN A 92 7.04 8.47 -7.81
CA GLN A 92 7.56 9.30 -6.71
C GLN A 92 6.81 9.04 -5.40
N LYS A 93 5.46 8.98 -5.46
CA LYS A 93 4.61 8.68 -4.30
C LYS A 93 4.86 7.27 -3.78
N ASP A 94 5.03 6.31 -4.69
CA ASP A 94 5.31 4.92 -4.36
C ASP A 94 6.69 4.78 -3.65
N ALA A 95 7.72 5.53 -4.09
CA ALA A 95 9.05 5.52 -3.47
C ALA A 95 9.03 6.10 -2.05
N VAL A 96 8.33 7.22 -1.87
CA VAL A 96 8.12 7.87 -0.57
C VAL A 96 7.37 6.96 0.38
N THR A 97 6.29 6.34 -0.08
CA THR A 97 5.50 5.40 0.72
C THR A 97 6.36 4.24 1.22
N LEU A 98 7.22 3.69 0.36
CA LEU A 98 8.09 2.56 0.72
C LEU A 98 9.16 2.96 1.76
N ILE A 99 9.70 4.18 1.69
CA ILE A 99 10.60 4.71 2.72
C ILE A 99 9.86 4.99 4.02
N CYS A 100 8.69 5.63 3.98
CA CYS A 100 7.88 5.88 5.19
C CYS A 100 7.51 4.57 5.91
N LEU A 101 7.18 3.51 5.17
CA LEU A 101 6.89 2.19 5.73
C LEU A 101 8.11 1.52 6.37
N SER A 102 9.31 1.75 5.83
CA SER A 102 10.54 1.12 6.35
C SER A 102 11.17 1.90 7.51
N GLN A 103 11.13 3.23 7.50
CA GLN A 103 11.81 4.08 8.49
C GLN A 103 10.87 4.79 9.48
N LYS A 104 9.54 4.56 9.41
CA LYS A 104 8.53 5.25 10.24
C LYS A 104 8.67 6.79 10.22
N CYS A 105 9.05 7.36 9.08
CA CYS A 105 9.22 8.80 8.91
C CYS A 105 7.97 9.48 8.35
N SER A 106 7.89 10.80 8.53
CA SER A 106 6.84 11.63 7.92
C SER A 106 7.05 11.81 6.41
N VAL A 107 5.99 12.14 5.67
CA VAL A 107 6.04 12.28 4.20
C VAL A 107 7.04 13.37 3.77
N ASP A 108 7.05 14.50 4.46
CA ASP A 108 7.95 15.62 4.17
C ASP A 108 9.42 15.27 4.45
N GLU A 109 9.66 14.51 5.51
CA GLU A 109 10.99 14.02 5.87
C GLU A 109 11.51 13.00 4.85
N ALA A 110 10.65 12.11 4.34
CA ALA A 110 10.99 11.19 3.26
C ALA A 110 11.34 11.94 1.97
N HIS A 111 10.62 13.02 1.63
CA HIS A 111 10.99 13.89 0.51
C HIS A 111 12.35 14.58 0.73
N ALA A 112 12.64 15.02 1.95
CA ALA A 112 13.93 15.62 2.30
C ALA A 112 15.08 14.62 2.14
N MET A 113 14.88 13.35 2.52
CA MET A 113 15.86 12.28 2.32
C MET A 113 16.19 12.05 0.84
N PHE A 114 15.20 12.00 -0.04
CA PHE A 114 15.43 11.85 -1.47
C PHE A 114 16.04 13.10 -2.13
N LYS A 115 15.70 14.30 -1.63
CA LYS A 115 16.25 15.57 -2.12
C LYS A 115 17.71 15.79 -1.68
N LYS A 116 18.11 15.29 -0.50
CA LYS A 116 19.50 15.38 -0.02
C LYS A 116 20.43 14.64 -0.99
N ARG A 117 21.31 15.38 -1.66
CA ARG A 117 22.35 14.80 -2.53
C ARG A 117 23.27 13.95 -1.66
N PRO A 118 23.47 12.65 -1.95
CA PRO A 118 24.34 11.83 -1.13
C PRO A 118 25.77 12.32 -1.33
N SER A 119 26.55 12.35 -0.26
CA SER A 119 27.96 12.71 -0.33
C SER A 119 28.73 11.70 -1.20
N ARG A 120 29.83 12.11 -1.83
CA ARG A 120 30.67 11.20 -2.64
C ARG A 120 31.12 9.95 -1.86
N GLN A 121 31.29 10.07 -0.54
CA GLN A 121 31.64 8.95 0.33
C GLN A 121 30.49 7.95 0.48
N GLU A 122 29.26 8.42 0.70
CA GLU A 122 28.08 7.56 0.79
C GLU A 122 27.75 6.89 -0.54
N ILE A 123 27.94 7.60 -1.67
CA ILE A 123 27.79 7.01 -3.01
C ILE A 123 28.76 5.86 -3.21
N ASN A 124 30.04 6.03 -2.83
CA ASN A 124 31.05 4.98 -2.95
C ASN A 124 30.74 3.79 -2.03
N GLN A 125 30.21 4.02 -0.83
CA GLN A 125 29.79 2.95 0.08
C GLN A 125 28.55 2.22 -0.44
N MET A 126 27.58 2.93 -1.01
CA MET A 126 26.40 2.34 -1.66
C MET A 126 26.77 1.55 -2.91
N ALA A 127 27.66 2.08 -3.75
CA ALA A 127 28.18 1.40 -4.93
C ALA A 127 28.99 0.14 -4.56
N ALA A 128 29.76 0.19 -3.47
CA ALA A 128 30.50 -0.97 -2.95
C ALA A 128 29.57 -2.05 -2.38
N LYS A 129 28.44 -1.67 -1.76
CA LYS A 129 27.41 -2.63 -1.32
C LYS A 129 26.65 -3.22 -2.51
N GLN A 130 26.38 -2.43 -3.54
CA GLN A 130 25.75 -2.90 -4.79
C GLN A 130 26.66 -3.85 -5.59
N SER A 131 27.94 -3.55 -5.70
CA SER A 131 28.90 -4.37 -6.45
C SER A 131 29.14 -5.73 -5.80
N ARG A 132 29.03 -5.84 -4.48
CA ARG A 132 29.12 -7.12 -3.76
C ARG A 132 27.94 -8.06 -4.01
N GLY A 133 26.75 -7.52 -4.33
CA GLY A 133 25.56 -8.32 -4.65
C GLY A 133 25.37 -8.64 -6.13
N GLN A 134 26.05 -7.91 -7.02
CA GLN A 134 25.94 -8.06 -8.46
C GLN A 134 27.23 -8.70 -9.02
N LYS A 135 27.52 -9.95 -8.62
CA LYS A 135 28.44 -10.80 -9.39
C LYS A 135 27.81 -10.99 -10.78
N ARG A 136 28.26 -10.16 -11.73
CA ARG A 136 27.95 -10.31 -13.15
C ARG A 136 28.32 -11.74 -13.55
N PRO A 137 27.42 -12.52 -14.18
CA PRO A 137 27.87 -13.71 -14.88
C PRO A 137 28.81 -13.21 -15.98
N HIS A 138 30.10 -13.47 -15.83
CA HIS A 138 31.04 -13.29 -16.92
C HIS A 138 30.62 -14.25 -18.04
N ARG A 139 30.51 -13.65 -19.22
CA ARG A 139 30.26 -14.23 -20.53
C ARG A 139 31.11 -15.47 -20.79
#